data_AF-A0A3C0YU70-F1
#
_entry.id   AF-A0A3C0YU70-F1
#
_cell.length_a   1.000
_cell.length_b   1.000
_cell.length_c   1.000
_cell.angle_alpha   90.00
_cell.angle_beta   90.00
_cell.angle_gamma   90.00
#
_symmetry.space_group_name_H-M   'P 1'
#
loop_
_entity.id
_entity.type
_entity.pdbx_description
1 polymer ?
#
loop_
_entity_poly.entity_id
_entity_poly.type
_entity_poly.pdbx_seq_one_letter_code
_entity_poly.pdbx_strand_id
1 'polypeptide(L)' 'MDQEMEPVSFVMTVWLESREVEAEPEWRWRVRQVQADKVSYFRRVADVISYIAEESGLPGPL' A
#
# COMPACT_ATOMS: atom_id res chain seq x y z
N MET A 1 2.99 -18.72 -25.69
CA MET A 1 2.09 -17.55 -25.54
C MET A 1 2.53 -16.86 -24.27
N ASP A 2 3.36 -15.83 -24.41
CA ASP A 2 3.59 -14.89 -23.32
C ASP A 2 2.31 -14.07 -23.20
N GLN A 3 1.48 -14.40 -22.20
CA GLN A 3 0.43 -13.48 -21.79
C GLN A 3 1.16 -12.32 -21.13
N GLU A 4 1.24 -11.18 -21.81
CA GLU A 4 1.66 -9.93 -21.18
C GLU A 4 0.71 -9.69 -20.00
N MET A 5 1.17 -9.96 -18.78
CA MET A 5 0.41 -9.61 -17.59
C MET A 5 0.24 -8.09 -17.60
N GLU A 6 -1.02 -7.63 -17.59
CA GLU A 6 -1.26 -6.20 -17.47
C GLU A 6 -0.55 -5.66 -16.22
N PRO A 7 0.16 -4.54 -16.33
CA PRO A 7 0.92 -3.99 -15.20
C PRO A 7 -0.02 -3.57 -14.07
N VAL A 8 0.12 -4.19 -12.90
CA VAL A 8 -0.66 -3.83 -11.70
C VAL A 8 -0.23 -2.44 -11.22
N SER A 9 -1.19 -1.56 -11.00
CA SER A 9 -0.94 -0.17 -10.63
C SER A 9 -1.56 0.16 -9.27
N PHE A 10 -0.84 0.96 -8.48
CA PHE A 10 -1.26 1.34 -7.13
C PHE A 10 -1.21 2.85 -6.95
N VAL A 11 -2.21 3.40 -6.25
CA VAL A 11 -2.20 4.78 -5.75
C VAL A 11 -2.09 4.74 -4.24
N MET A 12 -1.07 5.42 -3.70
CA MET A 12 -0.81 5.48 -2.27
C MET A 12 -1.07 6.88 -1.74
N THR A 13 -1.82 6.97 -0.63
CA THR A 13 -2.01 8.20 0.15
C THR A 13 -1.40 8.02 1.53
N VAL A 14 -0.64 9.02 1.97
CA VAL A 14 0.10 9.01 3.24
C VAL A 14 -0.24 10.26 4.02
N TRP A 15 -0.54 10.10 5.30
CA TRP A 15 -0.81 11.24 6.20
C TRP A 15 -0.34 10.94 7.62
N LEU A 16 -0.05 12.01 8.38
CA LEU A 16 0.08 11.95 9.83
C LEU A 16 -1.32 12.04 10.45
N GLU A 17 -1.69 11.06 11.26
CA GLU A 17 -2.90 11.09 12.06
C GLU A 17 -2.55 11.51 13.49
N SER A 18 -3.10 12.65 13.92
CA SER A 18 -3.02 13.07 15.31
C SER A 18 -3.74 12.05 16.19
N ARG A 19 -3.15 11.73 17.32
CA ARG A 19 -3.81 10.97 18.38
C ARG A 19 -4.34 11.92 19.46
N GLU A 20 -5.10 11.40 20.41
CA GLU A 20 -5.56 12.16 21.57
C GLU A 20 -4.37 12.73 22.36
N VAL A 21 -4.67 13.70 23.24
CA VAL A 21 -3.68 14.53 23.95
C VAL A 21 -2.59 13.65 24.58
N GLU A 22 -1.33 13.98 24.30
CA GLU A 22 -0.07 13.32 24.73
C GLU A 22 0.48 12.17 23.87
N ALA A 23 -0.22 11.70 22.83
CA ALA A 23 0.33 10.69 21.94
C ALA A 23 1.01 11.28 20.69
N GLU A 24 2.17 10.70 20.31
CA GLU A 24 2.84 11.06 19.06
C GLU A 24 1.93 10.77 17.84
N PRO A 25 1.93 11.65 16.83
CA PRO A 25 1.16 11.42 15.62
C PRO A 25 1.72 10.20 14.86
N GLU A 26 0.81 9.43 14.26
CA GLU A 26 1.18 8.20 13.57
C GLU A 26 1.05 8.32 12.06
N TRP A 27 1.97 7.72 11.33
CA TRP A 27 1.84 7.54 9.89
C TRP A 27 0.69 6.58 9.57
N ARG A 28 -0.18 7.02 8.66
CA ARG A 28 -1.25 6.23 8.07
C ARG A 28 -1.06 6.14 6.57
N TRP A 29 -1.41 4.97 6.05
CA TRP A 29 -1.26 4.65 4.63
C TRP A 29 -2.57 4.09 4.12
N ARG A 30 -2.97 4.56 2.93
CA ARG A 30 -4.08 4.00 2.16
C ARG A 30 -3.53 3.63 0.78
N VAL A 31 -3.75 2.39 0.36
CA VAL A 31 -3.32 1.90 -0.95
C VAL A 31 -4.56 1.48 -1.74
N ARG A 32 -4.74 2.03 -2.94
CA ARG A 32 -5.76 1.60 -3.90
C ARG A 32 -5.10 0.87 -5.05
N GLN A 33 -5.57 -0.34 -5.35
CA GLN A 33 -5.21 -1.06 -6.56
C GLN A 33 -6.16 -0.63 -7.68
N VAL A 34 -5.61 -0.12 -8.78
CA VAL A 34 -6.40 0.54 -9.84
C VAL A 34 -7.30 -0.46 -10.57
N GLN A 35 -6.78 -1.65 -10.86
CA GLN A 35 -7.49 -2.67 -11.64
C GLN A 35 -8.57 -3.42 -10.85
N ALA A 36 -8.38 -3.60 -9.55
CA ALA A 36 -9.29 -4.40 -8.70
C ALA A 36 -10.28 -3.53 -7.91
N ASP A 37 -10.16 -2.20 -7.99
CA ASP A 37 -10.85 -1.23 -7.13
C ASP A 37 -10.74 -1.54 -5.62
N LYS A 38 -9.69 -2.26 -5.23
CA LYS A 38 -9.44 -2.69 -3.86
C LYS A 38 -8.73 -1.58 -3.08
N VAL A 39 -9.19 -1.31 -1.85
CA VAL A 39 -8.59 -0.32 -0.94
C VAL A 39 -8.16 -1.00 0.35
N SER A 40 -6.90 -0.78 0.74
CA SER A 40 -6.29 -1.32 1.95
C SER A 40 -5.67 -0.21 2.79
N TYR A 41 -5.65 -0.39 4.12
CA TYR A 41 -5.14 0.58 5.09
C TYR A 41 -4.02 -0.02 5.94
N PHE A 42 -2.96 0.75 6.18
CA PHE A 42 -1.79 0.28 6.92
C PHE A 42 -1.26 1.33 7.91
N ARG A 43 -0.55 0.83 8.92
CA ARG A 43 0.15 1.65 9.94
C ARG A 43 1.67 1.58 9.81
N ARG A 44 2.21 0.53 9.17
CA ARG A 44 3.65 0.34 8.98
C ARG A 44 3.95 0.26 7.49
N VAL A 45 5.04 0.90 7.07
CA VAL A 45 5.50 0.87 5.68
C VAL A 45 5.88 -0.54 5.22
N ALA A 46 6.41 -1.38 6.13
CA ALA A 46 6.73 -2.76 5.82
C ALA A 46 5.49 -3.56 5.36
N ASP A 47 4.33 -3.34 6.00
CA ASP A 47 3.08 -4.01 5.62
C ASP A 47 2.59 -3.54 4.23
N VAL A 48 2.84 -2.28 3.87
CA VAL A 48 2.55 -1.74 2.53
C VAL A 48 3.42 -2.41 1.47
N ILE A 49 4.72 -2.56 1.73
CA ILE A 49 5.67 -3.20 0.80
C ILE A 49 5.30 -4.68 0.61
N SER A 50 5.02 -5.40 1.69
CA SER A 50 4.56 -6.80 1.61
C SER A 50 3.28 -6.93 0.81
N TYR A 51 2.31 -6.05 1.03
CA TYR A 51 1.06 -6.03 0.26
C TYR A 51 1.30 -5.81 -1.24
N ILE A 52 2.12 -4.83 -1.62
CA ILE A 52 2.42 -4.55 -3.03
C ILE A 52 3.14 -5.75 -3.67
N ALA A 53 4.09 -6.37 -2.97
CA ALA A 53 4.80 -7.55 -3.47
C ALA A 53 3.85 -8.72 -3.73
N GLU A 54 2.94 -9.00 -2.79
CA GLU A 54 1.93 -10.06 -2.92
C GLU A 54 0.98 -9.80 -4.09
N GLU A 55 0.43 -8.59 -4.19
CA GLU A 55 -0.56 -8.24 -5.23
C GLU A 55 0.04 -8.05 -6.62
N SER A 56 1.33 -7.71 -6.72
CA SER A 56 2.04 -7.58 -8.01
C SER A 56 2.68 -8.88 -8.48
N GLY A 57 2.81 -9.89 -7.61
CA GLY A 57 3.59 -11.10 -7.91
C GLY A 57 5.08 -10.84 -8.14
N LEU A 58 5.57 -9.64 -7.81
CA LEU A 58 6.96 -9.24 -7.95
C LEU A 58 7.63 -9.22 -6.58
N PRO A 59 8.94 -9.53 -6.48
CA PRO A 59 9.67 -9.26 -5.26
C PRO A 59 9.54 -7.77 -4.96
N GLY A 60 9.03 -7.42 -3.77
CA GLY A 60 8.88 -6.02 -3.37
C GLY A 60 10.20 -5.27 -3.50
N PRO A 61 10.16 -3.93 -3.67
CA PRO A 61 11.39 -3.15 -3.72
C PRO A 61 12.22 -3.42 -2.45
N LEU A 62 13.47 -3.85 -2.66
CA LEU A 62 14.48 -4.01 -1.60
C LEU A 62 14.86 -2.65 -1.00
#